data_AF-A0A416ZRB3-F1
#
_entry.id   AF-A0A416ZRB3-F1
#
_cell.length_a   1.000
_cell.length_b   1.000
_cell.length_c   1.000
_cell.angle_alpha   90.00
_cell.angle_beta   90.00
_cell.angle_gamma   90.00
#
_symmetry.space_group_name_H-M   'P 1'
#
loop_
_entity.id
_entity.type
_entity.pdbx_description
1 polymer ?
#
loop_
_entity_poly.entity_id
_entity_poly.type
_entity_poly.pdbx_seq_one_letter_code
_entity_poly.pdbx_strand_id
1 'polypeptide(L)'
;MKRGTIPLLNISLCFNRKDFEYDVYSLIKAFYPGCEITSWYEEDGAPDGEFAYYDKILYAADQICFSIENEKHEELSAACEAVEYEKDRHETKNVLKRMVYRTLSKVSGKELPWGDLTGIRPTKIPMKMLEEGKKNVEIAKYMRETYYTSPEKTALAITIANREKDILKTIDYEHGYSLYIGIPFCPSICLYCSFGSHVLSRWEHMVDPYLDALIKELIFISENMKDYTLDTIYIGGGTPTTLNAAQMERLLTKVTELFPMEQVQEFTVEAGRPDTIHEEVLKAIRKFPVTRISINPQTMNQETLDLIGRHHTVEEIEEKFRMARSLGFDNINMDLIVGLPGEDKEKVAHTLEKVEALNPDSLTVHSLALKRATRLNLFKDKYQEISFENSAEIMKMTMDSAHRMEMGPYYMYRQKNMAGNFENVGYSREGKAGIYNILIMEEKQSILAAGAGASTKFVFEHGERIERVENVKDLKNYVERIDEMIERKRIGMEKYLPK
;
A
#
# COMPACT_ATOMS: atom_id res chain seq x y z
N MET A 1 -5.18 2.12 39.61
CA MET A 1 -5.03 2.82 38.31
C MET A 1 -5.45 1.87 37.22
N LYS A 2 -6.63 2.08 36.61
CA LYS A 2 -7.09 1.31 35.46
C LYS A 2 -6.20 1.67 34.26
N ARG A 3 -5.49 0.68 33.72
CA ARG A 3 -4.68 0.84 32.51
C ARG A 3 -5.63 0.89 31.30
N GLY A 4 -5.54 1.97 30.52
CA GLY A 4 -5.60 1.87 29.06
C GLY A 4 -6.95 1.81 28.35
N THR A 5 -7.99 2.53 28.79
CA THR A 5 -8.99 3.01 27.82
C THR A 5 -8.48 4.35 27.30
N ILE A 6 -8.05 4.42 26.03
CA ILE A 6 -7.82 5.71 25.38
C ILE A 6 -9.19 6.39 25.37
N PRO A 7 -9.39 7.55 26.04
CA PRO A 7 -10.61 8.30 25.87
C PRO A 7 -10.76 8.60 24.38
N LEU A 8 -11.87 8.18 23.77
CA LEU A 8 -12.19 8.56 22.39
C LEU A 8 -12.27 10.09 22.37
N LEU A 9 -11.20 10.72 21.89
CA LEU A 9 -11.11 12.16 21.78
C LEU A 9 -12.11 12.59 20.70
N ASN A 10 -13.17 13.29 21.08
CA ASN A 10 -14.17 13.80 20.14
C ASN A 10 -13.82 15.25 19.78
N ILE A 11 -13.72 15.56 18.49
CA ILE A 11 -13.30 16.86 17.96
C ILE A 11 -14.42 17.42 17.08
N SER A 12 -14.88 18.63 17.39
CA SER A 12 -15.75 19.40 16.49
C SER A 12 -14.86 20.11 15.47
N LEU A 13 -15.14 19.96 14.17
CA LEU A 13 -14.39 20.62 13.12
C LEU A 13 -15.33 21.48 12.26
N CYS A 14 -15.23 22.79 12.41
CA CYS A 14 -16.07 23.76 11.72
C CYS A 14 -15.35 24.37 10.52
N PHE A 15 -16.06 24.52 9.40
CA PHE A 15 -15.61 25.29 8.24
C PHE A 15 -16.65 26.34 7.83
N ASN A 16 -16.20 27.51 7.39
CA ASN A 16 -17.10 28.48 6.73
C ASN A 16 -17.21 28.26 5.19
N ARG A 17 -16.43 27.35 4.60
CA ARG A 17 -16.52 26.92 3.19
C ARG A 17 -16.21 25.43 3.04
N LYS A 18 -16.81 24.77 2.04
CA LYS A 18 -16.65 23.32 1.76
C LYS A 18 -15.38 23.02 0.94
N ASP A 19 -14.23 23.44 1.44
CA ASP A 19 -12.95 23.27 0.74
C ASP A 19 -11.88 22.64 1.64
N PHE A 20 -11.01 21.81 1.03
CA PHE A 20 -9.86 21.16 1.68
C PHE A 20 -10.14 20.37 2.98
N GLU A 21 -11.40 20.05 3.27
CA GLU A 21 -11.80 19.34 4.49
C GLU A 21 -10.99 18.07 4.71
N TYR A 22 -10.78 17.30 3.64
CA TYR A 22 -10.01 16.06 3.70
C TYR A 22 -8.56 16.27 4.15
N ASP A 23 -7.91 17.35 3.73
CA ASP A 23 -6.53 17.66 4.10
C ASP A 23 -6.41 17.97 5.59
N VAL A 24 -7.32 18.80 6.10
CA VAL A 24 -7.40 19.17 7.53
C VAL A 24 -7.75 17.94 8.38
N TYR A 25 -8.79 17.20 7.99
CA TYR A 25 -9.19 15.95 8.64
C TYR A 25 -8.03 14.96 8.75
N SER A 26 -7.28 14.78 7.66
CA SER A 26 -6.15 13.85 7.61
C SER A 26 -5.02 14.25 8.56
N LEU A 27 -4.74 15.56 8.70
CA LEU A 27 -3.75 16.06 9.65
C LEU A 27 -4.19 15.88 11.10
N ILE A 28 -5.42 16.25 11.45
CA ILE A 28 -5.95 16.06 12.81
C ILE A 28 -5.89 14.58 13.20
N LYS A 29 -6.30 13.67 12.31
CA LYS A 29 -6.20 12.21 12.54
C LYS A 29 -4.77 11.72 12.72
N ALA A 30 -3.79 12.36 12.11
CA ALA A 30 -2.39 12.01 12.26
C ALA A 30 -1.84 12.41 13.64
N PHE A 31 -2.28 13.54 14.20
CA PHE A 31 -1.92 13.98 15.55
C PHE A 31 -2.67 13.23 16.66
N TYR A 32 -3.93 12.90 16.40
CA TYR A 32 -4.82 12.22 17.33
C TYR A 32 -5.37 10.93 16.71
N PRO A 33 -4.55 9.87 16.60
CA PRO A 33 -5.02 8.58 16.10
C PRO A 33 -6.20 8.06 16.92
N GLY A 34 -7.28 7.65 16.23
CA GLY A 34 -8.48 7.11 16.87
C GLY A 34 -9.47 8.15 17.40
N CYS A 35 -9.24 9.45 17.25
CA CYS A 35 -10.24 10.47 17.57
C CYS A 35 -11.52 10.29 16.74
N GLU A 36 -12.65 10.79 17.19
CA GLU A 36 -13.83 11.02 16.35
C GLU A 36 -13.86 12.49 15.94
N ILE A 37 -14.17 12.75 14.67
CA ILE A 37 -14.22 14.12 14.14
C ILE A 37 -15.62 14.32 13.57
N THR A 38 -16.32 15.32 14.10
CA THR A 38 -17.62 15.77 13.59
C THR A 38 -17.39 17.03 12.78
N SER A 39 -17.31 16.88 11.45
CA SER A 39 -17.23 18.01 10.52
C SER A 39 -18.59 18.65 10.32
N TRP A 40 -18.66 19.98 10.34
CA TRP A 40 -19.88 20.76 10.05
C TRP A 40 -19.53 22.13 9.48
N TYR A 41 -20.53 22.82 8.93
CA TYR A 41 -20.35 24.13 8.30
C TYR A 41 -21.12 25.21 9.04
N GLU A 42 -20.57 26.43 9.12
CA GLU A 42 -21.21 27.53 9.88
C GLU A 42 -22.67 27.78 9.47
N GLU A 43 -23.00 27.57 8.18
CA GLU A 43 -24.35 27.70 7.63
C GLU A 43 -25.35 26.66 8.17
N ASP A 44 -24.87 25.48 8.60
CA ASP A 44 -25.69 24.37 9.06
C ASP A 44 -26.00 24.44 10.57
N GLY A 45 -25.32 25.35 11.30
CA GLY A 45 -25.38 25.46 12.76
C GLY A 45 -24.48 24.44 13.48
N ALA A 46 -24.10 24.78 14.72
CA ALA A 46 -23.21 23.93 15.52
C ALA A 46 -23.90 22.60 15.90
N PRO A 47 -23.19 21.47 15.85
CA PRO A 47 -23.74 20.18 16.27
C PRO A 47 -23.93 20.14 17.78
N ASP A 48 -24.98 19.46 18.23
CA ASP A 48 -25.15 19.12 19.63
C ASP A 48 -24.11 18.07 20.05
N GLY A 49 -23.41 18.30 21.17
CA GLY A 49 -22.47 17.32 21.73
C GLY A 49 -21.40 17.93 22.62
N GLU A 50 -20.73 17.08 23.40
CA GLU A 50 -19.52 17.44 24.14
C GLU A 50 -18.28 17.05 23.32
N PHE A 51 -17.42 18.04 23.07
CA PHE A 51 -16.18 17.88 22.32
C PHE A 51 -14.99 18.29 23.20
N ALA A 52 -13.89 17.54 23.09
CA ALA A 52 -12.65 17.86 23.78
C ALA A 52 -11.93 19.05 23.14
N TYR A 53 -12.07 19.19 21.81
CA TYR A 53 -11.55 20.31 21.03
C TYR A 53 -12.59 20.84 20.06
N TYR A 54 -12.61 22.16 19.90
CA TYR A 54 -13.38 22.86 18.87
C TYR A 54 -12.40 23.49 17.88
N ASP A 55 -12.21 22.80 16.78
CA ASP A 55 -11.35 23.20 15.67
C ASP A 55 -12.16 24.02 14.68
N LYS A 56 -11.64 25.16 14.24
CA LYS A 56 -12.34 26.07 13.33
C LYS A 56 -11.44 26.57 12.22
N ILE A 57 -11.87 26.38 10.98
CA ILE A 57 -11.22 26.89 9.77
C ILE A 57 -12.05 28.02 9.16
N LEU A 58 -11.42 29.17 8.98
CA LEU A 58 -12.02 30.35 8.38
C LEU A 58 -11.29 30.74 7.09
N TYR A 59 -11.99 30.67 5.97
CA TYR A 59 -11.56 31.18 4.68
C TYR A 59 -12.07 32.62 4.50
N ALA A 60 -11.18 33.60 4.58
CA ALA A 60 -11.42 34.99 4.21
C ALA A 60 -10.91 35.27 2.78
N ALA A 61 -11.12 36.48 2.26
CA ALA A 61 -10.74 36.85 0.89
C ALA A 61 -9.23 36.82 0.65
N ASP A 62 -8.44 37.20 1.66
CA ASP A 62 -6.99 37.40 1.60
C ASP A 62 -6.21 36.59 2.64
N GLN A 63 -6.90 35.80 3.47
CA GLN A 63 -6.27 34.95 4.49
C GLN A 63 -7.08 33.70 4.81
N ILE A 64 -6.41 32.70 5.36
CA ILE A 64 -7.03 31.53 5.99
C ILE A 64 -6.59 31.49 7.43
N CYS A 65 -7.53 31.25 8.35
CA CYS A 65 -7.26 31.10 9.77
C CYS A 65 -7.66 29.71 10.26
N PHE A 66 -6.91 29.21 11.25
CA PHE A 66 -7.22 28.00 11.99
C PHE A 66 -7.06 28.27 13.48
N SER A 67 -8.08 27.92 14.26
CA SER A 67 -8.07 27.99 15.72
C SER A 67 -8.50 26.67 16.35
N ILE A 68 -7.97 26.41 17.55
CA ILE A 68 -8.31 25.27 18.40
C ILE A 68 -8.70 25.82 19.77
N GLU A 69 -9.90 25.49 20.22
CA GLU A 69 -10.38 25.76 21.58
C GLU A 69 -10.51 24.45 22.37
N ASN A 70 -10.43 24.54 23.70
CA ASN A 70 -10.69 23.40 24.59
C ASN A 70 -12.20 23.21 24.87
N GLU A 71 -12.54 22.20 25.66
CA GLU A 71 -13.93 21.90 26.11
C GLU A 71 -14.64 23.09 26.80
N LYS A 72 -13.91 24.09 27.28
CA LYS A 72 -14.42 25.31 27.93
C LYS A 72 -14.47 26.52 27.00
N HIS A 73 -14.23 26.33 25.71
CA HIS A 73 -14.12 27.41 24.71
C HIS A 73 -12.98 28.41 25.01
N GLU A 74 -11.91 27.96 25.69
CA GLU A 74 -10.70 28.75 25.83
C GLU A 74 -9.78 28.47 24.63
N GLU A 75 -9.33 29.52 23.95
CA GLU A 75 -8.41 29.40 22.82
C GLU A 75 -7.06 28.81 23.28
N LEU A 76 -6.70 27.65 22.72
CA LEU A 76 -5.40 27.00 22.94
C LEU A 76 -4.35 27.54 21.97
N SER A 77 -4.73 27.71 20.71
CA SER A 77 -3.90 28.36 19.69
C SER A 77 -4.73 28.75 18.49
N ALA A 78 -4.37 29.88 17.88
CA ALA A 78 -4.84 30.29 16.56
C ALA A 78 -3.66 30.70 15.67
N ALA A 79 -3.86 30.59 14.36
CA ALA A 79 -2.95 31.10 13.34
C ALA A 79 -3.77 31.60 12.14
N CYS A 80 -3.25 32.61 11.46
CA CYS A 80 -3.79 33.10 10.19
C CYS A 80 -2.62 33.28 9.21
N GLU A 81 -2.85 32.90 7.95
CA GLU A 81 -1.87 33.03 6.87
C GLU A 81 -2.50 33.73 5.68
N ALA A 82 -1.78 34.71 5.13
CA ALA A 82 -2.23 35.45 3.96
C ALA A 82 -2.18 34.55 2.72
N VAL A 83 -3.27 34.52 1.94
CA VAL A 83 -3.35 33.78 0.69
C VAL A 83 -4.42 34.34 -0.23
N GLU A 84 -4.08 34.49 -1.50
CA GLU A 84 -5.03 34.80 -2.57
C GLU A 84 -5.79 33.54 -2.97
N TYR A 85 -6.86 33.23 -2.23
CA TYR A 85 -7.62 31.99 -2.32
C TYR A 85 -8.00 31.57 -3.75
N GLU A 86 -8.44 32.52 -4.58
CA GLU A 86 -9.00 32.25 -5.91
C GLU A 86 -7.94 32.08 -7.01
N LYS A 87 -6.69 32.42 -6.73
CA LYS A 87 -5.64 32.49 -7.76
C LYS A 87 -4.87 31.19 -7.92
N ASP A 88 -4.56 30.54 -6.80
CA ASP A 88 -3.82 29.28 -6.81
C ASP A 88 -4.36 28.33 -5.73
N ARG A 89 -5.24 27.42 -6.16
CA ARG A 89 -5.82 26.41 -5.29
C ARG A 89 -4.78 25.44 -4.72
N HIS A 90 -3.70 25.16 -5.45
CA HIS A 90 -2.65 24.26 -5.00
C HIS A 90 -1.82 24.89 -3.89
N GLU A 91 -1.40 26.15 -4.06
CA GLU A 91 -0.66 26.86 -3.02
C GLU A 91 -1.54 27.13 -1.79
N THR A 92 -2.82 27.45 -2.01
CA THR A 92 -3.80 27.59 -0.92
C THR A 92 -3.88 26.35 -0.04
N LYS A 93 -3.93 25.16 -0.66
CA LYS A 93 -3.88 23.89 0.07
C LYS A 93 -2.59 23.75 0.89
N ASN A 94 -1.44 24.10 0.33
CA ASN A 94 -0.15 23.98 1.01
C ASN A 94 -0.04 24.95 2.19
N VAL A 95 -0.46 26.21 2.04
CA VAL A 95 -0.53 27.20 3.11
C VAL A 95 -1.41 26.69 4.25
N LEU A 96 -2.63 26.24 3.94
CA LEU A 96 -3.56 25.68 4.91
C LEU A 96 -2.93 24.51 5.68
N LYS A 97 -2.36 23.52 4.97
CA LYS A 97 -1.76 22.33 5.61
C LYS A 97 -0.61 22.69 6.55
N ARG A 98 0.29 23.59 6.12
CA ARG A 98 1.40 24.07 6.96
C ARG A 98 0.91 24.83 8.20
N MET A 99 -0.12 25.66 8.05
CA MET A 99 -0.74 26.36 9.18
C MET A 99 -1.35 25.38 10.17
N VAL A 100 -2.20 24.47 9.69
CA VAL A 100 -2.85 23.44 10.51
C VAL A 100 -1.82 22.58 11.22
N TYR A 101 -0.80 22.11 10.51
CA TYR A 101 0.29 21.33 11.09
C TYR A 101 0.98 22.08 12.24
N ARG A 102 1.45 23.32 12.02
CA ARG A 102 2.15 24.10 13.06
C ARG A 102 1.27 24.36 14.28
N THR A 103 0.00 24.66 14.08
CA THR A 103 -0.95 24.88 15.18
C THR A 103 -1.17 23.59 15.98
N LEU A 104 -1.39 22.45 15.31
CA LEU A 104 -1.53 21.15 15.97
C LEU A 104 -0.26 20.72 16.70
N SER A 105 0.93 20.94 16.11
CA SER A 105 2.22 20.68 16.76
C SER A 105 2.36 21.47 18.06
N LYS A 106 1.99 22.75 18.03
CA LYS A 106 2.06 23.63 19.21
C LYS A 106 1.11 23.18 20.32
N VAL A 107 -0.12 22.82 19.99
CA VAL A 107 -1.13 22.40 20.99
C VAL A 107 -0.82 21.01 21.55
N SER A 108 -0.40 20.07 20.69
CA SER A 108 -0.13 18.69 21.10
C SER A 108 1.25 18.48 21.72
N GLY A 109 2.20 19.38 21.47
CA GLY A 109 3.61 19.23 21.82
C GLY A 109 4.33 18.13 21.03
N LYS A 110 3.78 17.70 19.89
CA LYS A 110 4.29 16.60 19.06
C LYS A 110 4.73 17.10 17.68
N GLU A 111 5.66 16.39 17.08
CA GLU A 111 5.99 16.53 15.66
C GLU A 111 5.77 15.18 14.97
N LEU A 112 5.31 15.21 13.72
CA LEU A 112 5.08 14.01 12.93
C LEU A 112 6.31 13.72 12.06
N PRO A 113 6.74 12.45 11.88
CA PRO A 113 7.91 12.13 11.08
C PRO A 113 7.84 12.64 9.63
N TRP A 114 6.63 12.66 9.05
CA TRP A 114 6.36 13.14 7.70
C TRP A 114 5.85 14.58 7.66
N GLY A 115 5.89 15.30 8.78
CA GLY A 115 5.40 16.67 8.90
C GLY A 115 3.94 16.81 8.44
N ASP A 116 3.69 17.75 7.54
CA ASP A 116 2.35 18.01 7.00
C ASP A 116 1.98 17.08 5.81
N LEU A 117 2.87 16.18 5.37
CA LEU A 117 2.57 15.28 4.26
C LEU A 117 1.48 14.29 4.66
N THR A 118 0.34 14.36 3.98
CA THR A 118 -0.79 13.42 4.11
C THR A 118 -0.92 12.49 2.92
N GLY A 119 -0.05 12.65 1.91
CA GLY A 119 -0.06 11.88 0.67
C GLY A 119 0.42 10.43 0.84
N ILE A 120 -0.07 9.55 -0.04
CA ILE A 120 0.27 8.11 -0.08
C ILE A 120 1.72 7.90 -0.54
N ARG A 121 2.29 8.77 -1.37
CA ARG A 121 3.56 8.52 -2.08
C ARG A 121 4.54 9.68 -1.90
N PRO A 122 5.28 9.72 -0.78
CA PRO A 122 6.20 10.82 -0.51
C PRO A 122 7.42 10.84 -1.45
N THR A 123 7.75 9.72 -2.09
CA THR A 123 8.85 9.52 -3.06
C THR A 123 8.65 10.28 -4.38
N LYS A 124 7.41 10.57 -4.79
CA LYS A 124 7.14 11.38 -5.99
C LYS A 124 7.78 12.77 -5.94
N ILE A 125 7.90 13.37 -4.74
CA ILE A 125 8.51 14.70 -4.55
C ILE A 125 10.01 14.67 -4.89
N PRO A 126 10.86 13.87 -4.20
CA PRO A 126 12.27 13.78 -4.56
C PRO A 126 12.48 13.24 -5.97
N MET A 127 11.66 12.30 -6.46
CA MET A 127 11.77 11.79 -7.83
C MET A 127 11.61 12.90 -8.87
N LYS A 128 10.53 13.70 -8.79
CA LYS A 128 10.31 14.83 -9.70
C LYS A 128 11.48 15.82 -9.66
N MET A 129 11.96 16.17 -8.47
CA MET A 129 13.10 17.09 -8.34
C MET A 129 14.42 16.50 -8.89
N LEU A 130 14.64 15.19 -8.76
CA LEU A 130 15.77 14.49 -9.37
C LEU A 130 15.69 14.45 -10.90
N GLU A 131 14.49 14.37 -11.47
CA GLU A 131 14.23 14.47 -12.91
C GLU A 131 14.46 15.91 -13.41
N GLU A 132 14.15 16.92 -12.58
CA GLU A 132 14.46 18.34 -12.81
C GLU A 132 15.95 18.70 -12.56
N GLY A 133 16.80 17.73 -12.21
CA GLY A 133 18.25 17.89 -12.04
C GLY A 133 18.68 18.50 -10.70
N LYS A 134 17.80 18.57 -9.69
CA LYS A 134 18.13 19.04 -8.34
C LYS A 134 19.04 18.06 -7.61
N LYS A 135 19.97 18.58 -6.80
CA LYS A 135 20.84 17.75 -5.95
C LYS A 135 20.10 17.29 -4.69
N ASN A 136 20.50 16.15 -4.13
CA ASN A 136 19.94 15.59 -2.89
C ASN A 136 19.87 16.62 -1.74
N VAL A 137 20.86 17.52 -1.62
CA VAL A 137 20.88 18.56 -0.56
C VAL A 137 19.78 19.60 -0.77
N GLU A 138 19.50 19.99 -2.01
CA GLU A 138 18.42 20.93 -2.35
C GLU A 138 17.06 20.31 -2.10
N ILE A 139 16.90 19.04 -2.48
CA ILE A 139 15.68 18.25 -2.23
C ILE A 139 15.45 18.12 -0.72
N ALA A 140 16.48 17.77 0.04
CA ALA A 140 16.39 17.62 1.49
C ALA A 140 16.06 18.95 2.19
N LYS A 141 16.57 20.08 1.68
CA LYS A 141 16.19 21.41 2.17
C LYS A 141 14.72 21.69 1.88
N TYR A 142 14.30 21.51 0.64
CA TYR A 142 12.92 21.75 0.20
C TYR A 142 11.91 20.92 0.99
N MET A 143 12.15 19.62 1.16
CA MET A 143 11.23 18.74 1.89
C MET A 143 11.07 19.16 3.36
N ARG A 144 12.18 19.50 4.03
CA ARG A 144 12.16 19.91 5.44
C ARG A 144 11.55 21.30 5.65
N GLU A 145 11.82 22.25 4.77
CA GLU A 145 11.31 23.62 4.90
C GLU A 145 9.85 23.75 4.44
N THR A 146 9.44 23.00 3.43
CA THR A 146 8.09 23.08 2.86
C THR A 146 7.12 22.18 3.59
N TYR A 147 7.53 20.95 3.92
CA TYR A 147 6.64 19.94 4.44
C TYR A 147 6.96 19.49 5.87
N TYR A 148 7.99 20.07 6.50
CA TYR A 148 8.41 19.74 7.87
C TYR A 148 8.73 18.26 8.08
N THR A 149 9.19 17.56 7.03
CA THR A 149 9.59 16.15 7.15
C THR A 149 10.83 16.02 8.06
N SER A 150 10.92 14.95 8.83
CA SER A 150 12.10 14.72 9.67
C SER A 150 13.35 14.44 8.82
N PRO A 151 14.57 14.68 9.33
CA PRO A 151 15.81 14.36 8.62
C PRO A 151 15.86 12.90 8.14
N GLU A 152 15.41 11.96 8.97
CA GLU A 152 15.41 10.52 8.70
C GLU A 152 14.46 10.17 7.56
N LYS A 153 13.21 10.67 7.59
CA LYS A 153 12.22 10.41 6.53
C LYS A 153 12.58 11.09 5.22
N THR A 154 13.20 12.27 5.30
CA THR A 154 13.74 12.98 4.14
C THR A 154 14.84 12.16 3.48
N ALA A 155 15.80 11.65 4.26
CA ALA A 155 16.88 10.81 3.75
C ALA A 155 16.34 9.50 3.14
N LEU A 156 15.38 8.85 3.80
CA LEU A 156 14.73 7.64 3.28
C LEU A 156 14.08 7.87 1.92
N ALA A 157 13.27 8.91 1.78
CA ALA A 157 12.58 9.23 0.53
C ALA A 157 13.55 9.54 -0.62
N ILE A 158 14.63 10.28 -0.34
CA ILE A 158 15.67 10.61 -1.33
C ILE A 158 16.45 9.37 -1.74
N THR A 159 16.83 8.51 -0.78
CA THR A 159 17.51 7.24 -1.07
C THR A 159 16.67 6.36 -1.98
N ILE A 160 15.39 6.20 -1.66
CA ILE A 160 14.46 5.42 -2.47
C ILE A 160 14.32 6.01 -3.87
N ALA A 161 14.06 7.32 -3.99
CA ALA A 161 13.90 7.94 -5.30
C ALA A 161 15.15 7.82 -6.20
N ASN A 162 16.35 7.94 -5.63
CA ASN A 162 17.59 7.70 -6.38
C ASN A 162 17.69 6.23 -6.85
N ARG A 163 17.32 5.28 -5.99
CA ARG A 163 17.36 3.86 -6.33
C ARG A 163 16.29 3.47 -7.36
N GLU A 164 15.08 3.98 -7.22
CA GLU A 164 14.01 3.82 -8.21
C GLU A 164 14.45 4.37 -9.57
N LYS A 165 15.09 5.55 -9.60
CA LYS A 165 15.60 6.14 -10.84
C LYS A 165 16.64 5.25 -11.53
N ASP A 166 17.50 4.58 -10.77
CA ASP A 166 18.47 3.64 -11.34
C ASP A 166 17.84 2.32 -11.78
N ILE A 167 16.92 1.75 -10.99
CA ILE A 167 16.22 0.49 -11.31
C ILE A 167 15.39 0.65 -12.58
N LEU A 168 14.68 1.77 -12.71
CA LEU A 168 13.75 1.97 -13.80
C LEU A 168 14.39 2.58 -15.07
N LYS A 169 15.71 2.78 -15.10
CA LYS A 169 16.40 3.42 -16.24
C LYS A 169 16.24 2.67 -17.58
N THR A 170 15.90 1.38 -17.52
CA THR A 170 15.69 0.50 -18.68
C THR A 170 14.21 0.27 -19.01
N ILE A 171 13.29 0.87 -18.26
CA ILE A 171 11.85 0.70 -18.46
C ILE A 171 11.33 1.78 -19.41
N ASP A 172 10.56 1.37 -20.41
CA ASP A 172 9.83 2.30 -21.27
C ASP A 172 8.46 2.59 -20.64
N TYR A 173 8.27 3.81 -20.15
CA TYR A 173 7.01 4.23 -19.55
C TYR A 173 5.92 4.59 -20.56
N GLU A 174 6.32 4.96 -21.78
CA GLU A 174 5.41 5.50 -22.81
C GLU A 174 4.83 4.38 -23.67
N HIS A 175 5.67 3.42 -24.07
CA HIS A 175 5.27 2.29 -24.92
C HIS A 175 5.39 0.94 -24.22
N GLY A 176 5.73 0.93 -22.93
CA GLY A 176 5.72 -0.27 -22.09
C GLY A 176 4.48 -0.39 -21.22
N TYR A 177 4.22 -1.60 -20.74
CA TYR A 177 3.20 -1.89 -19.75
C TYR A 177 3.58 -3.03 -18.81
N SER A 178 2.86 -3.11 -17.70
CA SER A 178 2.94 -4.22 -16.77
C SER A 178 1.62 -5.01 -16.75
N LEU A 179 1.71 -6.32 -16.54
CA LEU A 179 0.57 -7.23 -16.47
C LEU A 179 0.31 -7.68 -15.03
N TYR A 180 -0.90 -7.48 -14.54
CA TYR A 180 -1.37 -8.06 -13.27
C TYR A 180 -2.37 -9.18 -13.52
N ILE A 181 -2.19 -10.31 -12.84
CA ILE A 181 -3.09 -11.46 -12.93
C ILE A 181 -3.61 -11.77 -11.51
N GLY A 182 -4.91 -11.57 -11.30
CA GLY A 182 -5.55 -11.81 -10.01
C GLY A 182 -6.03 -13.25 -9.85
N ILE A 183 -5.58 -13.93 -8.79
CA ILE A 183 -6.12 -15.23 -8.33
C ILE A 183 -6.87 -14.99 -7.01
N PRO A 184 -8.21 -14.90 -7.02
CA PRO A 184 -9.01 -14.41 -5.90
C PRO A 184 -9.38 -15.51 -4.90
N PHE A 185 -8.55 -16.54 -4.75
CA PHE A 185 -8.80 -17.65 -3.82
C PHE A 185 -7.80 -17.63 -2.66
N CYS A 186 -8.27 -17.93 -1.45
CA CYS A 186 -7.44 -18.07 -0.26
C CYS A 186 -7.87 -19.31 0.54
N PRO A 187 -6.97 -19.94 1.31
CA PRO A 187 -7.36 -21.00 2.25
C PRO A 187 -8.26 -20.47 3.38
N SER A 188 -8.00 -19.24 3.84
CA SER A 188 -8.79 -18.52 4.85
C SER A 188 -8.69 -17.00 4.66
N ILE A 189 -9.62 -16.24 5.26
CA ILE A 189 -9.58 -14.77 5.25
C ILE A 189 -8.94 -14.26 6.55
N CYS A 190 -7.73 -13.70 6.45
CA CYS A 190 -7.02 -13.11 7.59
C CYS A 190 -7.78 -11.91 8.17
N LEU A 191 -7.62 -11.64 9.47
CA LEU A 191 -8.32 -10.55 10.16
C LEU A 191 -8.02 -9.16 9.59
N TYR A 192 -6.78 -8.93 9.16
CA TYR A 192 -6.31 -7.65 8.60
C TYR A 192 -6.54 -7.53 7.08
N CYS A 193 -6.91 -8.62 6.40
CA CYS A 193 -6.99 -8.64 4.95
C CYS A 193 -8.17 -7.79 4.46
N SER A 194 -7.92 -7.01 3.40
CA SER A 194 -8.94 -6.19 2.73
C SER A 194 -9.08 -6.53 1.24
N PHE A 195 -8.37 -7.56 0.78
CA PHE A 195 -8.48 -8.06 -0.59
C PHE A 195 -9.78 -8.83 -0.76
N GLY A 196 -10.42 -8.67 -1.91
CA GLY A 196 -11.60 -9.45 -2.28
C GLY A 196 -11.18 -10.86 -2.66
N SER A 197 -11.04 -11.74 -1.66
CA SER A 197 -10.73 -13.15 -1.87
C SER A 197 -11.83 -14.06 -1.33
N HIS A 198 -11.87 -15.27 -1.88
CA HIS A 198 -12.87 -16.29 -1.63
C HIS A 198 -12.22 -17.51 -0.99
N VAL A 199 -12.88 -18.08 0.03
CA VAL A 199 -12.38 -19.25 0.74
C VAL A 199 -12.45 -20.48 -0.17
N LEU A 200 -11.30 -21.05 -0.53
CA LEU A 200 -11.15 -22.10 -1.54
C LEU A 200 -12.08 -23.29 -1.30
N SER A 201 -12.18 -23.78 -0.06
CA SER A 201 -13.02 -24.94 0.29
C SER A 201 -14.53 -24.74 0.01
N ARG A 202 -14.99 -23.50 -0.19
CA ARG A 202 -16.38 -23.18 -0.58
C ARG A 202 -16.53 -22.91 -2.07
N TRP A 203 -15.43 -22.68 -2.77
CA TRP A 203 -15.39 -22.16 -4.14
C TRP A 203 -14.53 -23.02 -5.08
N GLU A 204 -14.11 -24.21 -4.65
CA GLU A 204 -13.26 -25.12 -5.44
C GLU A 204 -13.84 -25.42 -6.83
N HIS A 205 -15.15 -25.67 -6.90
CA HIS A 205 -15.87 -25.89 -8.15
C HIS A 205 -15.83 -24.71 -9.15
N MET A 206 -15.46 -23.51 -8.68
CA MET A 206 -15.32 -22.31 -9.52
C MET A 206 -13.89 -22.05 -9.98
N VAL A 207 -12.89 -22.82 -9.53
CA VAL A 207 -11.49 -22.57 -9.89
C VAL A 207 -11.26 -22.76 -11.39
N ASP A 208 -11.65 -23.88 -11.97
CA ASP A 208 -11.46 -24.12 -13.41
C ASP A 208 -12.31 -23.20 -14.31
N PRO A 209 -13.62 -22.97 -14.02
CA PRO A 209 -14.41 -21.95 -14.74
C PRO A 209 -13.81 -20.55 -14.64
N TYR A 210 -13.21 -20.21 -13.50
CA TYR A 210 -12.50 -18.95 -13.33
C TYR A 210 -11.25 -18.87 -14.20
N LEU A 211 -10.44 -19.95 -14.25
CA LEU A 211 -9.26 -20.01 -15.11
C LEU A 211 -9.63 -19.95 -16.60
N ASP A 212 -10.74 -20.56 -17.03
CA ASP A 212 -11.26 -20.42 -18.40
C ASP A 212 -11.52 -18.96 -18.76
N ALA A 213 -12.27 -18.25 -17.90
CA ALA A 213 -12.58 -16.83 -18.09
C ALA A 213 -11.32 -15.95 -18.06
N LEU A 214 -10.43 -16.21 -17.10
CA LEU A 214 -9.15 -15.51 -16.96
C LEU A 214 -8.29 -15.65 -18.22
N ILE A 215 -8.15 -16.88 -18.73
CA ILE A 215 -7.38 -17.14 -19.96
C ILE A 215 -8.02 -16.42 -21.16
N LYS A 216 -9.35 -16.40 -21.26
CA LYS A 216 -10.06 -15.66 -22.32
C LYS A 216 -9.74 -14.16 -22.29
N GLU A 217 -9.68 -13.56 -21.09
CA GLU A 217 -9.29 -12.16 -20.92
C GLU A 217 -7.81 -11.93 -21.24
N LEU A 218 -6.92 -12.84 -20.84
CA LEU A 218 -5.49 -12.75 -21.15
C LEU A 218 -5.22 -12.83 -22.66
N ILE A 219 -5.95 -13.68 -23.39
CA ILE A 219 -5.89 -13.73 -24.85
C ILE A 219 -6.23 -12.36 -25.43
N PHE A 220 -7.35 -11.76 -25.02
CA PHE A 220 -7.74 -10.43 -25.48
C PHE A 220 -6.66 -9.37 -25.20
N ILE A 221 -6.10 -9.35 -23.97
CA ILE A 221 -5.03 -8.41 -23.62
C ILE A 221 -3.81 -8.61 -24.51
N SER A 222 -3.36 -9.86 -24.68
CA SER A 222 -2.18 -10.16 -25.51
C SER A 222 -2.38 -9.75 -26.98
N GLU A 223 -3.58 -9.90 -27.53
CA GLU A 223 -3.89 -9.55 -28.92
C GLU A 223 -3.88 -8.04 -29.16
N ASN A 224 -4.26 -7.23 -28.15
CA ASN A 224 -4.38 -5.79 -28.25
C ASN A 224 -3.16 -5.02 -27.74
N MET A 225 -2.19 -5.70 -27.14
CA MET A 225 -0.96 -5.10 -26.61
C MET A 225 0.32 -5.57 -27.35
N LYS A 226 0.18 -6.12 -28.57
CA LYS A 226 1.31 -6.66 -29.36
C LYS A 226 2.39 -5.64 -29.70
N ASP A 227 1.98 -4.38 -29.88
CA ASP A 227 2.87 -3.29 -30.26
C ASP A 227 3.49 -2.57 -29.04
N TYR A 228 3.24 -3.08 -27.82
CA TYR A 228 3.73 -2.52 -26.57
C TYR A 228 4.68 -3.52 -25.87
N THR A 229 5.69 -2.99 -25.20
CA THR A 229 6.67 -3.80 -24.45
C THR A 229 6.08 -4.27 -23.13
N LEU A 230 6.10 -5.57 -22.86
CA LEU A 230 5.71 -6.10 -21.55
C LEU A 230 6.92 -6.14 -20.61
N ASP A 231 6.96 -5.23 -19.63
CA ASP A 231 8.10 -5.12 -18.71
C ASP A 231 8.00 -6.07 -17.52
N THR A 232 6.82 -6.19 -16.92
CA THR A 232 6.65 -7.02 -15.71
C THR A 232 5.33 -7.77 -15.70
N ILE A 233 5.33 -8.96 -15.09
CA ILE A 233 4.15 -9.78 -14.82
C ILE A 233 4.07 -10.04 -13.33
N TYR A 234 2.89 -9.81 -12.76
CA TYR A 234 2.62 -10.04 -11.34
C TYR A 234 1.37 -10.88 -11.15
N ILE A 235 1.52 -12.11 -10.68
CA ILE A 235 0.41 -12.99 -10.28
C ILE A 235 0.23 -12.88 -8.76
N GLY A 236 -0.91 -12.35 -8.33
CA GLY A 236 -1.22 -12.11 -6.92
C GLY A 236 -2.71 -12.14 -6.64
N GLY A 237 -3.15 -11.43 -5.59
CA GLY A 237 -4.57 -11.24 -5.26
C GLY A 237 -4.95 -11.87 -3.94
N GLY A 238 -5.60 -13.04 -3.98
CA GLY A 238 -5.78 -13.89 -2.82
C GLY A 238 -4.49 -14.62 -2.50
N THR A 239 -4.33 -15.80 -3.08
CA THR A 239 -3.16 -16.65 -2.88
C THR A 239 -2.99 -17.52 -4.13
N PRO A 240 -2.13 -17.14 -5.10
CA PRO A 240 -1.96 -17.88 -6.34
C PRO A 240 -1.61 -19.36 -6.14
N THR A 241 -0.84 -19.71 -5.11
CA THR A 241 -0.49 -21.10 -4.78
C THR A 241 -1.65 -21.93 -4.20
N THR A 242 -2.87 -21.38 -4.12
CA THR A 242 -4.08 -22.21 -3.94
C THR A 242 -4.43 -23.03 -5.18
N LEU A 243 -3.96 -22.62 -6.36
CA LEU A 243 -4.06 -23.45 -7.55
C LEU A 243 -3.19 -24.69 -7.36
N ASN A 244 -3.75 -25.86 -7.68
CA ASN A 244 -2.95 -27.08 -7.70
C ASN A 244 -1.90 -27.04 -8.83
N ALA A 245 -0.95 -27.97 -8.82
CA ALA A 245 0.15 -27.98 -9.79
C ALA A 245 -0.34 -27.97 -11.26
N ALA A 246 -1.37 -28.75 -11.60
CA ALA A 246 -1.91 -28.81 -12.95
C ALA A 246 -2.57 -27.49 -13.38
N GLN A 247 -3.30 -26.84 -12.48
CA GLN A 247 -3.92 -25.53 -12.70
C GLN A 247 -2.87 -24.41 -12.83
N MET A 248 -1.83 -24.45 -12.01
CA MET A 248 -0.70 -23.52 -12.10
C MET A 248 0.06 -23.69 -13.42
N GLU A 249 0.37 -24.92 -13.82
CA GLU A 249 1.01 -25.20 -15.13
C GLU A 249 0.12 -24.73 -16.28
N ARG A 250 -1.18 -25.01 -16.22
CA ARG A 250 -2.14 -24.56 -17.23
C ARG A 250 -2.14 -23.04 -17.40
N LEU A 251 -2.16 -22.28 -16.30
CA LEU A 251 -2.13 -20.83 -16.33
C LEU A 251 -0.79 -20.31 -16.88
N LEU A 252 0.33 -20.79 -16.33
CA LEU A 252 1.65 -20.32 -16.71
C LEU A 252 2.01 -20.68 -18.15
N THR A 253 1.63 -21.86 -18.64
CA THR A 253 1.73 -22.23 -20.06
C THR A 253 1.03 -21.17 -20.92
N LYS A 254 -0.22 -20.82 -20.61
CA LYS A 254 -0.95 -19.82 -21.39
C LYS A 254 -0.31 -18.44 -21.32
N VAL A 255 0.17 -18.01 -20.15
CA VAL A 255 0.89 -16.73 -20.02
C VAL A 255 2.14 -16.72 -20.89
N THR A 256 2.96 -17.78 -20.85
CA THR A 256 4.19 -17.85 -21.66
C THR A 256 3.95 -18.06 -23.15
N GLU A 257 2.80 -18.60 -23.56
CA GLU A 257 2.39 -18.70 -24.97
C GLU A 257 1.90 -17.37 -25.54
N LEU A 258 1.24 -16.55 -24.71
CA LEU A 258 0.56 -15.33 -25.15
C LEU A 258 1.47 -14.10 -25.15
N PHE A 259 2.49 -14.07 -24.27
CA PHE A 259 3.31 -12.88 -24.05
C PHE A 259 4.80 -13.14 -24.35
N PRO A 260 5.54 -12.14 -24.88
CA PRO A 260 6.94 -12.28 -25.25
C PRO A 260 7.85 -12.28 -24.00
N MET A 261 8.14 -13.46 -23.47
CA MET A 261 8.91 -13.61 -22.23
C MET A 261 10.34 -13.04 -22.29
N GLU A 262 10.92 -12.94 -23.47
CA GLU A 262 12.25 -12.37 -23.69
C GLU A 262 12.35 -10.88 -23.34
N GLN A 263 11.23 -10.17 -23.28
CA GLN A 263 11.15 -8.75 -22.92
C GLN A 263 10.86 -8.53 -21.43
N VAL A 264 10.36 -9.55 -20.74
CA VAL A 264 9.89 -9.45 -19.35
C VAL A 264 11.08 -9.37 -18.39
N GLN A 265 11.25 -8.21 -17.75
CA GLN A 265 12.30 -7.95 -16.77
C GLN A 265 11.98 -8.59 -15.41
N GLU A 266 10.70 -8.71 -15.05
CA GLU A 266 10.25 -9.37 -13.82
C GLU A 266 9.00 -10.22 -14.03
N PHE A 267 9.03 -11.47 -13.57
CA PHE A 267 7.84 -12.32 -13.49
C PHE A 267 7.69 -12.84 -12.06
N THR A 268 6.74 -12.24 -11.33
CA THR A 268 6.43 -12.58 -9.94
C THR A 268 5.22 -13.50 -9.84
N VAL A 269 5.33 -14.56 -9.02
CA VAL A 269 4.18 -15.34 -8.52
C VAL A 269 4.15 -15.28 -6.99
N GLU A 270 3.08 -14.71 -6.42
CA GLU A 270 2.92 -14.72 -4.96
C GLU A 270 2.67 -16.13 -4.42
N ALA A 271 3.43 -16.51 -3.39
CA ALA A 271 3.21 -17.70 -2.58
C ALA A 271 2.99 -17.28 -1.11
N GLY A 272 2.20 -16.20 -0.89
CA GLY A 272 2.09 -15.50 0.39
C GLY A 272 1.46 -16.27 1.56
N ARG A 273 1.00 -17.50 1.34
CA ARG A 273 0.44 -18.41 2.36
C ARG A 273 1.26 -19.70 2.42
N PRO A 274 2.08 -19.90 3.46
CA PRO A 274 2.84 -21.14 3.66
C PRO A 274 1.99 -22.41 3.61
N ASP A 275 0.75 -22.34 4.10
CA ASP A 275 -0.23 -23.43 4.12
C ASP A 275 -0.73 -23.86 2.73
N THR A 276 -0.35 -23.16 1.66
CA THR A 276 -0.65 -23.54 0.27
C THR A 276 0.60 -23.83 -0.55
N ILE A 277 1.79 -23.83 0.06
CA ILE A 277 3.05 -24.11 -0.63
C ILE A 277 3.33 -25.61 -0.55
N HIS A 278 3.04 -26.31 -1.65
CA HIS A 278 3.42 -27.71 -1.84
C HIS A 278 4.55 -27.83 -2.86
N GLU A 279 5.36 -28.89 -2.73
CA GLU A 279 6.56 -29.09 -3.56
C GLU A 279 6.22 -29.15 -5.04
N GLU A 280 5.13 -29.84 -5.40
CA GLU A 280 4.65 -29.98 -6.77
C GLU A 280 4.21 -28.64 -7.39
N VAL A 281 3.64 -27.72 -6.60
CA VAL A 281 3.26 -26.38 -7.08
C VAL A 281 4.52 -25.54 -7.33
N LEU A 282 5.52 -25.61 -6.43
CA LEU A 282 6.79 -24.94 -6.64
C LEU A 282 7.54 -25.49 -7.86
N LYS A 283 7.55 -26.81 -8.06
CA LYS A 283 8.10 -27.46 -9.26
C LYS A 283 7.37 -27.03 -10.53
N ALA A 284 6.04 -26.93 -10.48
CA ALA A 284 5.23 -26.39 -11.57
C ALA A 284 5.67 -24.96 -11.94
N ILE A 285 5.82 -24.08 -10.95
CA ILE A 285 6.29 -22.69 -11.16
C ILE A 285 7.69 -22.68 -11.78
N ARG A 286 8.62 -23.53 -11.31
CA ARG A 286 10.01 -23.59 -11.82
C ARG A 286 10.15 -24.03 -13.27
N LYS A 287 9.12 -24.63 -13.87
CA LYS A 287 9.12 -24.97 -15.31
C LYS A 287 9.05 -23.72 -16.22
N PHE A 288 8.68 -22.57 -15.66
CA PHE A 288 8.46 -21.31 -16.38
C PHE A 288 9.47 -20.25 -15.94
N PRO A 289 9.65 -19.16 -16.73
CA PRO A 289 10.62 -18.10 -16.43
C PRO A 289 10.16 -17.16 -15.29
N VAL A 290 9.59 -17.71 -14.22
CA VAL A 290 9.26 -16.97 -13.00
C VAL A 290 10.56 -16.62 -12.30
N THR A 291 10.80 -15.31 -12.14
CA THR A 291 12.04 -14.75 -11.58
C THR A 291 11.93 -14.41 -10.11
N ARG A 292 10.71 -14.26 -9.57
CA ARG A 292 10.48 -13.86 -8.17
C ARG A 292 9.27 -14.55 -7.57
N ILE A 293 9.37 -14.92 -6.29
CA ILE A 293 8.24 -15.38 -5.49
C ILE A 293 8.18 -14.63 -4.16
N SER A 294 7.08 -14.77 -3.44
CA SER A 294 6.94 -14.24 -2.08
C SER A 294 6.48 -15.34 -1.12
N ILE A 295 7.08 -15.43 0.07
CA ILE A 295 6.67 -16.35 1.14
C ILE A 295 6.51 -15.50 2.40
N ASN A 296 5.25 -15.22 2.76
CA ASN A 296 4.98 -14.08 3.61
C ASN A 296 4.47 -14.51 4.99
N PRO A 297 5.34 -14.58 6.02
CA PRO A 297 4.92 -14.99 7.36
C PRO A 297 4.00 -13.98 8.01
N GLN A 298 4.14 -12.69 7.66
CA GLN A 298 3.57 -11.53 8.37
C GLN A 298 4.17 -11.32 9.77
N THR A 299 4.32 -12.40 10.52
CA THR A 299 4.95 -12.49 11.84
C THR A 299 5.47 -13.91 12.06
N MET A 300 6.52 -14.08 12.87
CA MET A 300 7.03 -15.39 13.30
C MET A 300 6.59 -15.73 14.74
N ASN A 301 5.49 -15.15 15.21
CA ASN A 301 4.88 -15.44 16.51
C ASN A 301 3.62 -16.29 16.34
N GLN A 302 3.64 -17.54 16.81
CA GLN A 302 2.52 -18.48 16.62
C GLN A 302 1.19 -17.95 17.19
N GLU A 303 1.22 -17.41 18.41
CA GLU A 303 0.02 -16.85 19.04
C GLU A 303 -0.62 -15.74 18.19
N THR A 304 0.21 -14.90 17.54
CA THR A 304 -0.27 -13.84 16.66
C THR A 304 -0.84 -14.42 15.37
N LEU A 305 -0.20 -15.43 14.77
CA LEU A 305 -0.70 -16.12 13.57
C LEU A 305 -2.10 -16.70 13.80
N ASP A 306 -2.27 -17.41 14.92
CA ASP A 306 -3.56 -18.00 15.31
C ASP A 306 -4.63 -16.92 15.48
N LEU A 307 -4.29 -15.81 16.15
CA LEU A 307 -5.19 -14.68 16.37
C LEU A 307 -5.63 -14.04 15.06
N ILE A 308 -4.71 -13.82 14.11
CA ILE A 308 -5.01 -13.14 12.83
C ILE A 308 -5.63 -14.08 11.78
N GLY A 309 -5.91 -15.34 12.12
CA GLY A 309 -6.58 -16.31 11.25
C GLY A 309 -5.67 -16.96 10.21
N ARG A 310 -4.37 -17.06 10.51
CA ARG A 310 -3.37 -17.80 9.72
C ARG A 310 -3.10 -19.12 10.44
N HIS A 311 -3.43 -20.24 9.81
CA HIS A 311 -3.45 -21.56 10.46
C HIS A 311 -2.19 -22.42 10.20
N HIS A 312 -1.13 -21.83 9.64
CA HIS A 312 0.19 -22.47 9.57
C HIS A 312 1.00 -22.20 10.82
N THR A 313 2.01 -23.03 11.00
CA THR A 313 3.02 -22.91 12.03
C THR A 313 4.21 -22.07 11.57
N VAL A 314 4.97 -21.55 12.54
CA VAL A 314 6.27 -20.91 12.29
C VAL A 314 7.24 -21.89 11.64
N GLU A 315 7.23 -23.15 12.06
CA GLU A 315 8.06 -24.22 11.52
C GLU A 315 7.74 -24.50 10.04
N GLU A 316 6.45 -24.49 9.67
CA GLU A 316 6.04 -24.61 8.26
C GLU A 316 6.58 -23.46 7.43
N ILE A 317 6.55 -22.21 7.90
CA ILE A 317 7.17 -21.08 7.17
C ILE A 317 8.63 -21.38 6.86
N GLU A 318 9.39 -21.78 7.88
CA GLU A 318 10.82 -22.06 7.71
C GLU A 318 11.05 -23.25 6.75
N GLU A 319 10.24 -24.31 6.84
CA GLU A 319 10.26 -25.46 5.93
C GLU A 319 9.99 -25.03 4.48
N LYS A 320 8.89 -24.29 4.25
CA LYS A 320 8.49 -23.87 2.90
C LYS A 320 9.51 -22.93 2.28
N PHE A 321 10.11 -22.05 3.07
CA PHE A 321 11.19 -21.19 2.61
C PHE A 321 12.42 -22.00 2.17
N ARG A 322 12.90 -22.94 3.01
CA ARG A 322 14.05 -23.79 2.69
C ARG A 322 13.76 -24.71 1.50
N MET A 323 12.54 -25.22 1.37
CA MET A 323 12.11 -26.00 0.21
C MET A 323 12.19 -25.16 -1.08
N ALA A 324 11.66 -23.94 -1.08
CA ALA A 324 11.77 -23.05 -2.24
C ALA A 324 13.23 -22.76 -2.60
N ARG A 325 14.09 -22.47 -1.62
CA ARG A 325 15.54 -22.34 -1.86
C ARG A 325 16.15 -23.59 -2.49
N SER A 326 15.81 -24.78 -2.00
CA SER A 326 16.33 -26.05 -2.52
C SER A 326 15.90 -26.33 -3.97
N LEU A 327 14.76 -25.76 -4.40
CA LEU A 327 14.24 -25.86 -5.77
C LEU A 327 14.80 -24.77 -6.70
N GLY A 328 15.76 -23.98 -6.21
CA GLY A 328 16.49 -22.99 -7.00
C GLY A 328 15.83 -21.60 -7.07
N PHE A 329 14.87 -21.28 -6.20
CA PHE A 329 14.37 -19.91 -6.09
C PHE A 329 15.41 -19.03 -5.40
N ASP A 330 15.94 -18.05 -6.15
CA ASP A 330 17.02 -17.15 -5.72
C ASP A 330 16.55 -15.70 -5.52
N ASN A 331 15.25 -15.42 -5.68
CA ASN A 331 14.61 -14.15 -5.38
C ASN A 331 13.29 -14.40 -4.63
N ILE A 332 13.39 -14.49 -3.30
CA ILE A 332 12.28 -14.71 -2.38
C ILE A 332 12.08 -13.46 -1.54
N ASN A 333 10.90 -12.87 -1.67
CA ASN A 333 10.42 -11.81 -0.80
C ASN A 333 9.71 -12.36 0.43
N MET A 334 9.85 -11.69 1.57
CA MET A 334 9.01 -11.94 2.74
C MET A 334 8.27 -10.66 3.15
N ASP A 335 6.95 -10.71 3.28
CA ASP A 335 6.18 -9.60 3.86
C ASP A 335 5.99 -9.77 5.36
N LEU A 336 6.25 -8.69 6.11
CA LEU A 336 5.98 -8.52 7.53
C LEU A 336 4.91 -7.47 7.77
N ILE A 337 4.14 -7.61 8.84
CA ILE A 337 3.20 -6.59 9.30
C ILE A 337 3.57 -6.23 10.74
N VAL A 338 3.93 -4.96 10.97
CA VAL A 338 4.14 -4.41 12.32
C VAL A 338 2.86 -3.75 12.84
N GLY A 339 2.69 -3.78 14.15
CA GLY A 339 1.45 -3.33 14.80
C GLY A 339 0.31 -4.34 14.73
N LEU A 340 0.61 -5.62 14.56
CA LEU A 340 -0.38 -6.69 14.67
C LEU A 340 -0.94 -6.79 16.10
N PRO A 341 -2.19 -7.24 16.27
CA PRO A 341 -2.80 -7.36 17.59
C PRO A 341 -1.99 -8.30 18.50
N GLY A 342 -1.65 -7.81 19.69
CA GLY A 342 -0.95 -8.58 20.72
C GLY A 342 0.56 -8.67 20.52
N GLU A 343 1.12 -7.88 19.60
CA GLU A 343 2.56 -7.72 19.40
C GLU A 343 3.07 -6.45 20.05
N ASP A 344 4.16 -6.61 20.80
CA ASP A 344 5.03 -5.57 21.32
C ASP A 344 6.37 -5.58 20.56
N LYS A 345 7.29 -4.69 20.95
CA LYS A 345 8.60 -4.61 20.33
C LYS A 345 9.42 -5.91 20.48
N GLU A 346 9.25 -6.66 21.58
CA GLU A 346 9.95 -7.92 21.82
C GLU A 346 9.50 -8.99 20.82
N LYS A 347 8.19 -9.10 20.56
CA LYS A 347 7.63 -9.98 19.54
C LYS A 347 8.06 -9.60 18.11
N VAL A 348 8.18 -8.30 17.83
CA VAL A 348 8.76 -7.84 16.56
C VAL A 348 10.24 -8.22 16.46
N ALA A 349 11.03 -8.05 17.53
CA ALA A 349 12.43 -8.45 17.56
C ALA A 349 12.62 -9.95 17.27
N HIS A 350 11.80 -10.80 17.89
CA HIS A 350 11.79 -12.24 17.63
C HIS A 350 11.46 -12.56 16.17
N THR A 351 10.48 -11.86 15.58
CA THR A 351 10.16 -12.00 14.16
C THR A 351 11.35 -11.65 13.26
N LEU A 352 12.04 -10.55 13.56
CA LEU A 352 13.20 -10.12 12.79
C LEU A 352 14.37 -11.10 12.91
N GLU A 353 14.66 -11.62 14.10
CA GLU A 353 15.69 -12.65 14.32
C GLU A 353 15.45 -13.88 13.44
N LYS A 354 14.20 -14.37 13.42
CA LYS A 354 13.79 -15.52 12.61
C LYS A 354 13.90 -15.25 11.10
N VAL A 355 13.50 -14.07 10.65
CA VAL A 355 13.61 -13.67 9.24
C VAL A 355 15.08 -13.51 8.81
N GLU A 356 15.93 -12.92 9.66
CA GLU A 356 17.37 -12.83 9.44
C GLU A 356 18.01 -14.21 9.28
N ALA A 357 17.59 -15.19 10.10
CA ALA A 357 18.06 -16.57 9.99
C ALA A 357 17.64 -17.26 8.67
N LEU A 358 16.48 -16.90 8.10
CA LEU A 358 16.04 -17.38 6.80
C LEU A 358 16.76 -16.68 5.64
N ASN A 359 17.20 -15.43 5.83
CA ASN A 359 17.98 -14.65 4.89
C ASN A 359 17.32 -14.52 3.48
N PRO A 360 16.12 -13.92 3.40
CA PRO A 360 15.45 -13.64 2.12
C PRO A 360 16.25 -12.68 1.23
N ASP A 361 15.81 -12.49 -0.02
CA ASP A 361 16.45 -11.57 -0.96
C ASP A 361 15.81 -10.18 -0.95
N SER A 362 14.54 -10.15 -0.53
CA SER A 362 13.79 -8.92 -0.27
C SER A 362 12.88 -9.09 0.96
N LEU A 363 12.63 -7.96 1.62
CA LEU A 363 11.80 -7.86 2.81
C LEU A 363 10.86 -6.67 2.60
N THR A 364 9.55 -6.90 2.70
CA THR A 364 8.58 -5.80 2.70
C THR A 364 7.99 -5.66 4.09
N VAL A 365 8.08 -4.47 4.66
CA VAL A 365 7.54 -4.17 5.99
C VAL A 365 6.32 -3.29 5.83
N HIS A 366 5.18 -3.80 6.28
CA HIS A 366 3.92 -3.06 6.31
C HIS A 366 3.61 -2.62 7.73
N SER A 367 3.19 -1.37 7.93
CA SER A 367 2.50 -1.00 9.17
C SER A 367 1.02 -1.34 9.03
N LEU A 368 0.43 -1.94 10.06
CA LEU A 368 -0.99 -2.29 10.07
C LEU A 368 -1.86 -1.05 9.81
N ALA A 369 -2.70 -1.15 8.78
CA ALA A 369 -3.72 -0.16 8.45
C ALA A 369 -5.12 -0.75 8.67
N LEU A 370 -5.88 -0.18 9.61
CA LEU A 370 -7.23 -0.62 9.93
C LEU A 370 -8.22 -0.06 8.90
N LYS A 371 -8.52 -0.82 7.85
CA LYS A 371 -9.55 -0.44 6.86
C LYS A 371 -10.96 -0.77 7.36
N ARG A 372 -11.98 -0.04 6.89
CA ARG A 372 -13.39 -0.23 7.29
C ARG A 372 -13.90 -1.67 7.08
N ALA A 373 -13.47 -2.33 6.01
CA ALA A 373 -13.96 -3.64 5.61
C ALA A 373 -13.19 -4.84 6.21
N THR A 374 -12.15 -4.62 7.03
CA THR A 374 -11.41 -5.75 7.63
C THR A 374 -12.22 -6.35 8.77
N ARG A 375 -12.10 -7.67 8.98
CA ARG A 375 -12.75 -8.34 10.12
C ARG A 375 -12.28 -7.73 11.45
N LEU A 376 -11.02 -7.31 11.52
CA LEU A 376 -10.48 -6.62 12.68
C LEU A 376 -11.26 -5.32 13.00
N ASN A 377 -11.70 -4.58 11.98
CA ASN A 377 -12.51 -3.38 12.18
C ASN A 377 -13.99 -3.70 12.47
N LEU A 378 -14.54 -4.70 11.78
CA LEU A 378 -15.94 -5.13 11.97
C LEU A 378 -16.20 -5.75 13.34
N PHE A 379 -15.20 -6.38 13.95
CA PHE A 379 -15.29 -7.00 15.27
C PHE A 379 -14.44 -6.26 16.31
N LYS A 380 -14.29 -4.94 16.17
CA LYS A 380 -13.48 -4.10 17.07
C LYS A 380 -13.77 -4.35 18.54
N ASP A 381 -15.04 -4.48 18.91
CA ASP A 381 -15.48 -4.72 20.30
C ASP A 381 -14.88 -5.97 20.92
N LYS A 382 -14.61 -7.00 20.10
CA LYS A 382 -13.97 -8.24 20.54
C LYS A 382 -12.45 -8.08 20.79
N TYR A 383 -11.83 -7.06 20.21
CA TYR A 383 -10.38 -6.84 20.26
C TYR A 383 -10.00 -5.55 20.99
N GLN A 384 -10.93 -4.88 21.67
CA GLN A 384 -10.71 -3.61 22.37
C GLN A 384 -9.61 -3.69 23.44
N GLU A 385 -9.42 -4.86 24.06
CA GLU A 385 -8.41 -5.08 25.10
C GLU A 385 -7.03 -5.45 24.55
N ILE A 386 -6.89 -5.63 23.23
CA ILE A 386 -5.63 -6.04 22.61
C ILE A 386 -4.82 -4.81 22.21
N SER A 387 -3.53 -4.78 22.60
CA SER A 387 -2.61 -3.73 22.20
C SER A 387 -2.23 -3.82 20.72
N PHE A 388 -2.13 -2.65 20.09
CA PHE A 388 -1.58 -2.47 18.75
C PHE A 388 -0.41 -1.50 18.87
N GLU A 389 0.81 -2.02 18.94
CA GLU A 389 1.99 -1.19 19.11
C GLU A 389 2.77 -1.06 17.79
N ASN A 390 2.92 0.17 17.31
CA ASN A 390 3.86 0.51 16.25
C ASN A 390 4.52 1.85 16.60
N SER A 391 5.85 1.89 16.54
CA SER A 391 6.65 3.02 17.02
C SER A 391 7.82 3.29 16.07
N ALA A 392 8.43 4.47 16.22
CA ALA A 392 9.64 4.80 15.47
C ALA A 392 10.80 3.84 15.81
N GLU A 393 10.83 3.30 17.03
CA GLU A 393 11.78 2.27 17.46
C GLU A 393 11.57 0.98 16.67
N ILE A 394 10.33 0.50 16.55
CA ILE A 394 9.99 -0.69 15.76
C ILE A 394 10.39 -0.50 14.28
N MET A 395 10.04 0.63 13.67
CA MET A 395 10.42 0.92 12.28
C MET A 395 11.94 0.98 12.09
N LYS A 396 12.66 1.49 13.09
CA LYS A 396 14.13 1.48 13.08
C LYS A 396 14.68 0.05 13.18
N MET A 397 14.13 -0.78 14.06
CA MET A 397 14.54 -2.18 14.20
C MET A 397 14.38 -2.95 12.88
N THR A 398 13.28 -2.74 12.16
CA THR A 398 13.04 -3.39 10.86
C THR A 398 14.03 -2.93 9.80
N MET A 399 14.36 -1.63 9.77
CA MET A 399 15.36 -1.08 8.86
C MET A 399 16.78 -1.60 9.18
N ASP A 400 17.17 -1.63 10.45
CA ASP A 400 18.46 -2.14 10.88
C ASP A 400 18.60 -3.64 10.55
N SER A 401 17.53 -4.41 10.71
CA SER A 401 17.45 -5.83 10.31
C SER A 401 17.65 -6.01 8.80
N ALA A 402 16.96 -5.22 7.98
CA ALA A 402 17.15 -5.22 6.54
C ALA A 402 18.61 -4.91 6.15
N HIS A 403 19.23 -3.93 6.80
CA HIS A 403 20.64 -3.60 6.58
C HIS A 403 21.60 -4.72 6.98
N ARG A 404 21.34 -5.43 8.09
CA ARG A 404 22.12 -6.62 8.48
C ARG A 404 22.05 -7.74 7.43
N MET A 405 20.96 -7.82 6.67
CA MET A 405 20.78 -8.75 5.55
C MET A 405 21.32 -8.20 4.21
N GLU A 406 22.05 -7.08 4.23
CA GLU A 406 22.60 -6.39 3.05
C GLU A 406 21.54 -5.84 2.10
N MET A 407 20.39 -5.45 2.65
CA MET A 407 19.30 -4.84 1.88
C MET A 407 19.30 -3.31 2.06
N GLY A 408 19.01 -2.62 0.97
CA GLY A 408 18.63 -1.21 1.00
C GLY A 408 17.12 -1.05 0.78
N PRO A 409 16.51 0.09 1.17
CA PRO A 409 15.14 0.40 0.76
C PRO A 409 15.08 0.68 -0.75
N TYR A 410 13.99 0.31 -1.43
CA TYR A 410 13.85 0.49 -2.88
C TYR A 410 12.48 0.99 -3.34
N TYR A 411 11.46 0.91 -2.50
CA TYR A 411 10.17 1.57 -2.73
C TYR A 411 9.49 1.82 -1.39
N MET A 412 8.57 2.78 -1.36
CA MET A 412 7.74 2.99 -0.19
C MET A 412 6.38 3.57 -0.54
N TYR A 413 5.43 3.39 0.37
CA TYR A 413 4.14 4.05 0.30
C TYR A 413 3.51 4.16 1.68
N ARG A 414 2.56 5.05 1.81
CA ARG A 414 1.78 5.30 3.01
C ARG A 414 0.32 4.99 2.72
N GLN A 415 -0.41 4.59 3.73
CA GLN A 415 -1.84 4.28 3.67
C GLN A 415 -2.59 5.20 4.62
N LYS A 416 -3.86 5.44 4.31
CA LYS A 416 -4.76 6.14 5.22
C LYS A 416 -5.00 5.27 6.45
N ASN A 417 -5.11 5.88 7.63
CA ASN A 417 -5.38 5.21 8.90
C ASN A 417 -4.33 4.15 9.30
N MET A 418 -3.05 4.42 9.04
CA MET A 418 -1.95 3.59 9.56
C MET A 418 -1.73 3.86 11.05
N ALA A 419 -1.51 2.80 11.83
CA ALA A 419 -1.03 2.93 13.19
C ALA A 419 0.31 3.69 13.21
N GLY A 420 0.36 4.80 13.95
CA GLY A 420 1.56 5.65 14.08
C GLY A 420 1.89 6.55 12.89
N ASN A 421 1.08 6.56 11.81
CA ASN A 421 1.30 7.37 10.61
C ASN A 421 2.70 7.17 9.96
N PHE A 422 3.22 5.93 10.04
CA PHE A 422 4.47 5.54 9.41
C PHE A 422 4.28 5.18 7.93
N GLU A 423 5.16 4.35 7.39
CA GLU A 423 5.22 3.97 6.00
C GLU A 423 5.34 2.45 5.86
N ASN A 424 5.01 1.97 4.67
CA ASN A 424 5.34 0.64 4.20
C ASN A 424 6.59 0.76 3.33
N VAL A 425 7.60 -0.06 3.56
CA VAL A 425 8.89 0.01 2.86
C VAL A 425 9.28 -1.36 2.35
N GLY A 426 9.66 -1.43 1.08
CA GLY A 426 10.37 -2.59 0.55
C GLY A 426 11.86 -2.41 0.64
N TYR A 427 12.52 -3.45 1.12
CA TYR A 427 13.96 -3.59 1.15
C TYR A 427 14.37 -4.74 0.24
N SER A 428 15.49 -4.59 -0.45
CA SER A 428 16.03 -5.67 -1.28
C SER A 428 17.55 -5.57 -1.36
N ARG A 429 18.17 -6.71 -1.62
CA ARG A 429 19.52 -6.77 -2.17
C ARG A 429 19.59 -6.13 -3.55
N GLU A 430 20.80 -5.85 -4.00
CA GLU A 430 21.05 -5.42 -5.37
C GLU A 430 20.54 -6.47 -6.37
N GLY A 431 19.90 -6.03 -7.45
CA GLY A 431 19.31 -6.90 -8.47
C GLY A 431 18.07 -7.71 -8.05
N LYS A 432 17.58 -7.56 -6.82
CA LYS A 432 16.44 -8.32 -6.27
C LYS A 432 15.20 -7.47 -5.95
N ALA A 433 15.20 -6.20 -6.37
CA ALA A 433 14.09 -5.28 -6.17
C ALA A 433 12.85 -5.71 -6.98
N GLY A 434 11.68 -5.54 -6.40
CA GLY A 434 10.39 -5.75 -7.08
C GLY A 434 10.06 -4.61 -8.05
N ILE A 435 10.31 -4.78 -9.35
CA ILE A 435 10.09 -3.74 -10.37
C ILE A 435 8.60 -3.39 -10.46
N TYR A 436 7.71 -4.41 -10.48
CA TYR A 436 6.27 -4.17 -10.52
C TYR A 436 5.81 -3.32 -9.33
N ASN A 437 6.36 -3.56 -8.14
CA ASN A 437 6.02 -2.81 -6.92
C ASN A 437 6.37 -1.32 -7.06
N ILE A 438 7.51 -0.99 -7.68
CA ILE A 438 7.87 0.41 -7.95
C ILE A 438 6.89 1.00 -8.97
N LEU A 439 6.65 0.33 -10.10
CA LEU A 439 5.82 0.86 -11.19
C LEU A 439 4.39 1.15 -10.74
N ILE A 440 3.78 0.27 -9.96
CA ILE A 440 2.43 0.49 -9.42
C ILE A 440 2.40 1.57 -8.32
N MET A 441 3.44 1.66 -7.48
CA MET A 441 3.53 2.63 -6.39
C MET A 441 4.03 4.00 -6.82
N GLU A 442 4.67 4.13 -7.98
CA GLU A 442 5.04 5.42 -8.57
C GLU A 442 4.07 5.85 -9.67
N GLU A 443 3.18 4.95 -10.15
CA GLU A 443 2.27 5.24 -11.28
C GLU A 443 3.07 5.77 -12.46
N LYS A 444 4.19 5.11 -12.78
CA LYS A 444 5.06 5.49 -13.90
C LYS A 444 4.63 4.84 -15.21
N GLN A 445 3.88 3.73 -15.15
CA GLN A 445 3.51 2.94 -16.32
C GLN A 445 2.08 2.42 -16.21
N SER A 446 1.42 2.25 -17.36
CA SER A 446 0.12 1.58 -17.45
C SER A 446 0.20 0.12 -16.99
N ILE A 447 -0.86 -0.33 -16.30
CA ILE A 447 -0.99 -1.70 -15.81
C ILE A 447 -2.24 -2.31 -16.42
N LEU A 448 -2.06 -3.31 -17.27
CA LEU A 448 -3.15 -4.13 -17.77
C LEU A 448 -3.39 -5.22 -16.74
N ALA A 449 -4.62 -5.35 -16.27
CA ALA A 449 -4.95 -6.27 -15.19
C ALA A 449 -5.96 -7.31 -15.69
N ALA A 450 -5.91 -8.55 -15.22
CA ALA A 450 -6.87 -9.60 -15.52
C ALA A 450 -7.35 -10.28 -14.23
N GLY A 451 -8.60 -10.77 -14.24
CA GLY A 451 -9.21 -11.46 -13.11
C GLY A 451 -10.29 -10.67 -12.36
N ALA A 452 -11.02 -11.35 -11.49
CA ALA A 452 -12.10 -10.75 -10.70
C ALA A 452 -11.56 -9.66 -9.76
N GLY A 453 -12.22 -8.50 -9.75
CA GLY A 453 -11.83 -7.33 -8.97
C GLY A 453 -10.53 -6.64 -9.43
N ALA A 454 -9.92 -7.11 -10.53
CA ALA A 454 -8.74 -6.47 -11.11
C ALA A 454 -9.11 -5.12 -11.76
N SER A 455 -8.18 -4.16 -11.71
CA SER A 455 -8.36 -2.81 -12.23
C SER A 455 -7.22 -2.50 -13.20
N THR A 456 -7.54 -2.45 -14.49
CA THR A 456 -6.62 -1.93 -15.50
C THR A 456 -6.47 -0.43 -15.28
N LYS A 457 -5.22 0.05 -15.24
CA LYS A 457 -4.87 1.46 -15.03
C LYS A 457 -4.10 1.99 -16.23
N PHE A 458 -4.67 2.97 -16.91
CA PHE A 458 -3.97 3.74 -17.93
C PHE A 458 -3.35 4.97 -17.27
N VAL A 459 -2.03 5.09 -17.37
CA VAL A 459 -1.24 6.15 -16.76
C VAL A 459 -0.85 7.15 -17.84
N PHE A 460 -1.14 8.43 -17.60
CA PHE A 460 -0.79 9.53 -18.49
C PHE A 460 0.05 10.56 -17.73
N GLU A 461 0.86 11.32 -18.47
CA GLU A 461 1.58 12.49 -17.93
C GLU A 461 2.38 12.11 -16.67
N HIS A 462 3.08 10.96 -16.72
CA HIS A 462 3.84 10.38 -15.60
C HIS A 462 3.03 10.27 -14.28
N GLY A 463 1.74 9.96 -14.39
CA GLY A 463 0.85 9.71 -13.25
C GLY A 463 0.06 10.92 -12.78
N GLU A 464 0.07 12.05 -13.49
CA GLU A 464 -0.81 13.19 -13.21
C GLU A 464 -2.28 12.87 -13.52
N ARG A 465 -2.52 12.06 -14.55
CA ARG A 465 -3.85 11.54 -14.87
C ARG A 465 -3.85 10.03 -14.94
N ILE A 466 -4.88 9.42 -14.36
CA ILE A 466 -5.04 7.98 -14.37
C ILE A 466 -6.49 7.61 -14.65
N GLU A 467 -6.68 6.76 -15.65
CA GLU A 467 -7.98 6.23 -16.05
C GLU A 467 -8.06 4.76 -15.67
N ARG A 468 -9.26 4.26 -15.37
CA ARG A 468 -9.46 2.88 -14.90
C ARG A 468 -10.53 2.16 -15.68
N VAL A 469 -10.26 0.88 -15.93
CA VAL A 469 -11.28 -0.09 -16.35
C VAL A 469 -11.27 -1.22 -15.34
N GLU A 470 -12.39 -1.37 -14.64
CA GLU A 470 -12.52 -2.32 -13.53
C GLU A 470 -13.34 -3.54 -13.93
N ASN A 471 -12.81 -4.70 -13.56
CA ASN A 471 -13.57 -5.95 -13.57
C ASN A 471 -14.49 -5.99 -12.35
N VAL A 472 -15.62 -6.69 -12.49
CA VAL A 472 -16.51 -6.99 -11.36
C VAL A 472 -15.76 -7.80 -10.30
N LYS A 473 -16.05 -7.51 -9.02
CA LYS A 473 -15.38 -8.16 -7.88
C LYS A 473 -15.91 -9.56 -7.59
N ASP A 474 -17.19 -9.80 -7.87
CA ASP A 474 -17.82 -11.09 -7.61
C ASP A 474 -17.38 -12.13 -8.64
N LEU A 475 -16.93 -13.29 -8.14
CA LEU A 475 -16.42 -14.40 -8.95
C LEU A 475 -17.41 -14.89 -10.01
N LYS A 476 -18.66 -15.13 -9.60
CA LYS A 476 -19.67 -15.70 -10.49
C LYS A 476 -20.01 -14.73 -11.61
N ASN A 477 -20.22 -13.46 -11.26
CA ASN A 477 -20.43 -12.40 -12.24
C ASN A 477 -19.24 -12.24 -13.19
N TYR A 478 -17.99 -12.36 -12.72
CA TYR A 478 -16.82 -12.26 -13.58
C TYR A 478 -16.80 -13.37 -14.63
N VAL A 479 -17.07 -14.61 -14.23
CA VAL A 479 -17.11 -15.77 -15.14
C VAL A 479 -18.27 -15.65 -16.13
N GLU A 480 -19.49 -15.39 -15.64
CA GLU A 480 -20.70 -15.32 -16.49
C GLU A 480 -20.71 -14.12 -17.44
N ARG A 481 -20.01 -13.04 -17.08
CA ARG A 481 -19.99 -11.77 -17.83
C ARG A 481 -18.60 -11.46 -18.38
N ILE A 482 -17.78 -12.47 -18.62
CA ILE A 482 -16.40 -12.28 -19.09
C ILE A 482 -16.33 -11.49 -20.40
N ASP A 483 -17.28 -11.71 -21.31
CA ASP A 483 -17.38 -10.95 -22.56
C ASP A 483 -17.67 -9.46 -22.34
N GLU A 484 -18.49 -9.14 -21.33
CA GLU A 484 -18.72 -7.75 -20.94
C GLU A 484 -17.44 -7.13 -20.34
N MET A 485 -16.67 -7.88 -19.56
CA MET A 485 -15.41 -7.38 -18.98
C MET A 485 -14.38 -7.09 -20.08
N ILE A 486 -14.28 -7.98 -21.07
CA ILE A 486 -13.45 -7.79 -22.26
C ILE A 486 -13.91 -6.56 -23.05
N GLU A 487 -15.22 -6.41 -23.27
CA GLU A 487 -15.76 -5.27 -24.00
C GLU A 487 -15.47 -3.93 -23.32
N ARG A 488 -15.59 -3.86 -21.98
CA ARG A 488 -15.19 -2.67 -21.21
C ARG A 488 -13.71 -2.34 -21.42
N LYS A 489 -12.84 -3.35 -21.51
CA LYS A 489 -11.41 -3.17 -21.77
C LYS A 489 -11.13 -2.72 -23.19
N ARG A 490 -11.82 -3.28 -24.18
CA ARG A 490 -11.76 -2.82 -25.57
C ARG A 490 -12.10 -1.32 -25.65
N ILE A 491 -13.23 -0.90 -25.07
CA ILE A 491 -13.63 0.52 -25.05
C ILE A 491 -12.57 1.38 -24.35
N GLY A 492 -12.02 0.92 -23.23
CA GLY A 492 -10.94 1.62 -22.53
C GLY A 492 -9.67 1.74 -23.38
N MET A 493 -9.20 0.63 -23.94
CA MET A 493 -8.00 0.59 -24.79
C MET A 493 -8.16 1.48 -26.02
N GLU A 494 -9.29 1.44 -26.72
CA GLU A 494 -9.56 2.31 -27.88
C GLU A 494 -9.58 3.81 -27.54
N LYS A 495 -9.98 4.12 -26.30
CA LYS A 495 -10.04 5.50 -25.81
C LYS A 495 -8.70 6.01 -25.30
N TYR A 496 -7.88 5.13 -24.72
CA TYR A 496 -6.76 5.53 -23.86
C TYR A 496 -5.39 5.10 -24.36
N LEU A 497 -5.30 4.08 -25.22
CA LEU A 497 -4.04 3.74 -25.87
C LEU A 497 -3.78 4.73 -27.03
N PRO A 498 -2.52 5.18 -27.22
CA PRO A 498 -2.15 5.95 -28.40
C PRO A 498 -2.45 5.15 -29.68
N LYS A 499 -2.91 5.87 -30.71
CA LYS A 499 -3.31 5.32 -32.01
C LYS A 499 -2.14 5.21 -32.98
#